data_AF-A0A1C5WH54-F1
#
_entry.id   AF-A0A1C5WH54-F1
#
_cell.length_a   1.000
_cell.length_b   1.000
_cell.length_c   1.000
_cell.angle_alpha   90.00
_cell.angle_beta   90.00
_cell.angle_gamma   90.00
#
_symmetry.space_group_name_H-M   'P 1'
#
loop_
_entity.id
_entity.type
_entity.pdbx_description
1 polymer ?
#
loop_
_entity_poly.entity_id
_entity_poly.type
_entity_poly.pdbx_seq_one_letter_code
_entity_poly.pdbx_strand_id
1 'polypeptide(L)'
;MNFLRKLFGSNRTEETPAANEGVARPEIKREDFVDDSEPTKESNIVTIAFGTGLPIDAIYTFIGRDYEQEGYDDAMINLDNSYKESKKEIILNELKIRIEQVKLAYNNKLREIEVSISNIEQQGLINTSAQLKAKRQTFLEHIDKIKEIESSINLGDKKFLTMIDSYERGFLKGVAARTIKFFDIENNSQEQN
;
A
#
# COMPACT_ATOMS: atom_id res chain seq x y z
N MET A 1 -35.14 21.28 41.51
CA MET A 1 -34.85 19.83 41.46
C MET A 1 -36.15 19.06 41.62
N ASN A 2 -36.25 17.86 41.03
CA ASN A 2 -37.43 17.00 40.73
C ASN A 2 -38.00 17.26 39.31
N PHE A 3 -37.34 16.82 38.24
CA PHE A 3 -37.12 15.45 37.75
C PHE A 3 -38.40 14.67 37.37
N LEU A 4 -38.53 14.45 36.06
CA LEU A 4 -39.04 13.25 35.40
C LEU A 4 -40.54 12.92 35.52
N ARG A 5 -41.34 13.42 34.56
CA ARG A 5 -42.56 12.71 34.12
C ARG A 5 -42.97 13.09 32.70
N LYS A 6 -42.42 12.41 31.70
CA LYS A 6 -43.11 12.06 30.43
C LYS A 6 -42.21 11.23 29.52
N LEU A 7 -42.11 9.95 29.85
CA LEU A 7 -41.82 8.89 28.89
C LEU A 7 -43.02 7.94 28.94
N PHE A 8 -43.51 7.54 27.76
CA PHE A 8 -44.51 6.51 27.45
C PHE A 8 -46.00 6.87 27.33
N GLY A 9 -46.56 6.39 26.21
CA GLY A 9 -47.92 5.89 26.07
C GLY A 9 -48.90 6.91 25.53
N SER A 10 -49.02 7.06 24.21
CA SER A 10 -49.90 6.26 23.34
C SER A 10 -51.38 6.38 23.72
N ASN A 11 -52.14 7.09 22.87
CA ASN A 11 -53.44 6.69 22.33
C ASN A 11 -54.06 7.91 21.64
N ARG A 12 -53.94 7.98 20.31
CA ARG A 12 -54.87 8.75 19.49
C ARG A 12 -55.32 7.88 18.33
N THR A 13 -56.55 7.40 18.51
CA THR A 13 -57.42 6.75 17.56
C THR A 13 -57.62 7.64 16.34
N GLU A 14 -57.71 6.98 15.19
CA GLU A 14 -57.80 7.53 13.85
C GLU A 14 -59.04 8.41 13.64
N GLU A 15 -58.84 9.57 13.02
CA GLU A 15 -59.86 10.24 12.23
C GLU A 15 -59.29 10.37 10.81
N THR A 16 -59.92 9.68 9.86
CA THR A 16 -59.71 9.82 8.42
C THR A 16 -60.49 11.04 7.92
N PRO A 17 -59.85 12.05 7.31
CA PRO A 17 -60.56 13.02 6.50
C PRO A 17 -60.39 12.69 5.01
N ALA A 18 -61.52 12.35 4.42
CA ALA A 18 -62.00 12.76 3.10
C ALA A 18 -60.95 12.98 1.99
N ALA A 19 -61.10 12.15 0.95
CA ALA A 19 -60.52 12.33 -0.37
C ALA A 19 -60.76 13.76 -0.88
N ASN A 20 -59.69 14.55 -0.89
CA ASN A 20 -59.62 15.79 -1.65
C ASN A 20 -59.04 15.42 -3.02
N GLU A 21 -59.92 15.05 -3.95
CA GLU A 21 -59.60 14.99 -5.37
C GLU A 21 -59.40 16.43 -5.85
N GLY A 22 -58.18 16.82 -6.19
CA GLY A 22 -57.93 18.18 -6.69
C GLY A 22 -56.51 18.74 -6.60
N VAL A 23 -55.50 17.93 -6.28
CA VAL A 23 -54.10 18.33 -6.49
C VAL A 23 -53.41 17.19 -7.22
N ALA A 24 -53.05 17.43 -8.49
CA ALA A 24 -52.21 16.52 -9.25
C ALA A 24 -50.91 16.34 -8.46
N ARG A 25 -50.79 15.18 -7.81
CA ARG A 25 -49.54 14.78 -7.17
C ARG A 25 -48.53 14.58 -8.29
N PRO A 26 -47.27 15.03 -8.16
CA PRO A 26 -46.27 14.73 -9.16
C PRO A 26 -46.22 13.21 -9.34
N GLU A 27 -46.34 12.76 -10.58
CA GLU A 27 -46.14 11.35 -10.90
C GLU A 27 -44.71 10.99 -10.51
N ILE A 28 -44.60 10.13 -9.50
CA ILE A 28 -43.33 9.58 -9.07
C ILE A 28 -42.87 8.63 -10.18
N LYS A 29 -41.79 8.98 -10.87
CA LYS A 29 -41.24 8.12 -11.93
C LYS A 29 -40.39 7.04 -11.28
N ARG A 30 -40.39 5.84 -11.87
CA ARG A 30 -39.57 4.71 -11.39
C ARG A 30 -38.09 5.06 -11.38
N GLU A 31 -37.65 5.91 -12.31
CA GLU A 31 -36.30 6.47 -12.39
C GLU A 31 -35.88 7.23 -11.11
N ASP A 32 -36.83 7.77 -10.34
CA ASP A 32 -36.54 8.48 -9.08
C ASP A 32 -36.17 7.52 -7.93
N PHE A 33 -36.44 6.21 -8.09
CA PHE A 33 -36.31 5.20 -7.03
C PHE A 33 -35.44 4.00 -7.42
N VAL A 34 -35.29 3.73 -8.72
CA VAL A 34 -34.54 2.59 -9.23
C VAL A 34 -33.45 3.10 -10.16
N ASP A 35 -32.20 2.91 -9.73
CA ASP A 35 -31.03 3.10 -10.57
C ASP A 35 -30.83 1.84 -11.43
N ASP A 36 -31.31 1.92 -12.68
CA ASP A 36 -31.10 0.88 -13.70
C ASP A 36 -29.76 1.08 -14.45
N SER A 37 -28.85 1.93 -13.97
CA SER A 37 -27.53 2.08 -14.59
C SER A 37 -26.68 0.82 -14.42
N GLU A 38 -25.92 0.46 -15.46
CA GLU A 38 -24.96 -0.64 -15.36
C GLU A 38 -23.92 -0.28 -14.29
N PRO A 39 -23.54 -1.23 -13.40
CA PRO A 39 -22.51 -0.97 -12.41
C PRO A 39 -21.25 -0.51 -13.14
N THR A 40 -20.81 0.72 -12.83
CA THR A 40 -19.55 1.21 -13.38
C THR A 40 -18.47 0.20 -12.99
N LYS A 41 -17.65 -0.21 -13.98
CA LYS A 41 -16.50 -1.12 -13.74
C LYS A 41 -15.48 -0.52 -12.78
N GLU A 42 -15.65 0.73 -12.40
CA GLU A 42 -15.03 1.35 -11.24
C GLU A 42 -15.71 0.83 -9.98
N SER A 43 -15.49 -0.46 -9.68
CA SER A 43 -15.50 -0.88 -8.29
C SER A 43 -14.63 0.13 -7.54
N ASN A 44 -15.22 0.91 -6.63
CA ASN A 44 -14.51 1.80 -5.73
C ASN A 44 -13.66 0.95 -4.78
N ILE A 45 -12.63 0.29 -5.32
CA ILE A 45 -11.51 -0.25 -4.57
C ILE A 45 -10.84 1.00 -4.04
N VAL A 46 -11.11 1.32 -2.78
CA VAL A 46 -10.34 2.30 -2.04
C VAL A 46 -8.95 1.69 -1.84
N THR A 47 -8.08 1.86 -2.83
CA THR A 47 -6.67 1.56 -2.68
C THR A 47 -6.10 2.59 -1.72
N ILE A 48 -6.02 2.24 -0.43
CA ILE A 48 -5.34 3.06 0.56
C ILE A 48 -3.85 2.99 0.21
N ALA A 49 -3.37 3.97 -0.55
CA ALA A 49 -1.94 4.14 -0.78
C ALA A 49 -1.31 4.60 0.55
N PHE A 50 -0.76 3.65 1.30
CA PHE A 50 0.03 3.95 2.49
C PHE A 50 1.37 4.56 2.06
N GLY A 51 1.63 5.79 2.48
CA GLY A 51 2.85 6.50 2.13
C GLY A 51 2.83 7.97 2.56
N THR A 52 4.00 8.59 2.54
CA THR A 52 4.21 10.01 2.85
C THR A 52 4.10 10.91 1.60
N GLY A 53 4.05 10.33 0.40
CA GLY A 53 4.23 11.03 -0.88
C GLY A 53 5.66 11.54 -1.09
N LEU A 54 6.63 11.07 -0.30
CA LEU A 54 8.01 11.53 -0.30
C LEU A 54 8.97 10.44 -0.77
N PRO A 55 10.22 10.79 -1.15
CA PRO A 55 11.16 9.81 -1.72
C PRO A 55 11.40 8.56 -0.87
N ILE A 56 11.21 8.63 0.45
CA ILE A 56 11.39 7.47 1.35
C ILE A 56 10.42 6.32 1.04
N ASP A 57 9.23 6.62 0.51
CA ASP A 57 8.23 5.61 0.16
C ASP A 57 8.74 4.66 -0.93
N ALA A 58 9.68 5.12 -1.78
CA ALA A 58 10.28 4.30 -2.83
C ALA A 58 11.11 3.13 -2.28
N ILE A 59 11.65 3.27 -1.05
CA ILE A 59 12.35 2.19 -0.33
C ILE A 59 11.30 1.22 0.23
N TYR A 60 10.31 1.72 0.96
CA TYR A 60 9.28 0.87 1.58
C TYR A 60 8.47 0.09 0.54
N THR A 61 8.13 0.72 -0.59
CA THR A 61 7.45 0.06 -1.71
C THR A 61 8.30 -1.06 -2.29
N PHE A 62 9.62 -0.87 -2.38
CA PHE A 62 10.53 -1.91 -2.88
C PHE A 62 10.61 -3.09 -1.90
N ILE A 63 10.78 -2.82 -0.61
CA ILE A 63 10.85 -3.85 0.44
C ILE A 63 9.55 -4.65 0.52
N GLY A 64 8.41 -3.98 0.34
CA GLY A 64 7.08 -4.59 0.35
C GLY A 64 6.69 -5.32 -0.93
N ARG A 65 7.54 -5.31 -1.98
CA ARG A 65 7.27 -6.05 -3.20
C ARG A 65 7.38 -7.56 -2.93
N ASP A 66 6.39 -8.29 -3.44
CA ASP A 66 6.37 -9.75 -3.40
C ASP A 66 7.12 -10.32 -4.62
N TYR A 67 8.18 -11.10 -4.37
CA TYR A 67 8.97 -11.80 -5.37
C TYR A 67 8.69 -13.31 -5.40
N GLU A 68 7.64 -13.78 -4.71
CA GLU A 68 7.33 -15.20 -4.61
C GLU A 68 7.06 -15.84 -5.97
N GLN A 69 6.32 -15.17 -6.86
CA GLN A 69 6.07 -15.69 -8.20
C GLN A 69 7.35 -15.79 -9.03
N GLU A 70 8.20 -14.75 -8.99
CA GLU A 70 9.49 -14.75 -9.70
C GLU A 70 10.38 -15.90 -9.22
N GLY A 71 10.44 -16.14 -7.90
CA GLY A 71 11.18 -17.27 -7.35
C GLY A 71 10.62 -18.62 -7.80
N TYR A 72 9.30 -18.77 -7.84
CA TYR A 72 8.66 -20.00 -8.32
C TYR A 72 9.02 -20.28 -9.79
N ASP A 73 8.91 -19.27 -10.64
CA ASP A 73 9.18 -19.38 -12.08
C ASP A 73 10.67 -19.68 -12.33
N ASP A 74 11.57 -19.04 -11.60
CA ASP A 74 13.01 -19.30 -11.68
C ASP A 74 13.33 -20.76 -11.31
N ALA A 75 12.72 -21.31 -10.26
CA ALA A 75 12.88 -22.72 -9.88
C ALA A 75 12.30 -23.70 -10.91
N MET A 76 11.25 -23.31 -11.64
CA MET A 76 10.72 -24.11 -12.74
C MET A 76 11.76 -24.30 -13.85
N ILE A 77 12.63 -23.32 -14.06
CA ILE A 77 13.66 -23.32 -15.10
C ILE A 77 14.95 -23.94 -14.56
N ASN A 78 15.47 -23.46 -13.42
CA ASN A 78 16.75 -23.85 -12.86
C ASN A 78 16.66 -24.14 -11.36
N LEU A 79 17.02 -25.38 -10.97
CA LEU A 79 17.01 -25.84 -9.57
C LEU A 79 18.33 -25.57 -8.83
N ASP A 80 19.35 -25.04 -9.49
CA ASP A 80 20.65 -24.80 -8.88
C ASP A 80 20.54 -23.73 -7.78
N ASN A 81 21.05 -24.08 -6.60
CA ASN A 81 21.11 -23.17 -5.46
C ASN A 81 22.03 -21.96 -5.74
N SER A 82 23.04 -22.10 -6.59
CA SER A 82 23.92 -20.98 -6.98
C SER A 82 23.13 -19.87 -7.70
N TYR A 83 22.17 -20.27 -8.55
CA TYR A 83 21.29 -19.35 -9.26
C TYR A 83 20.38 -18.60 -8.28
N LYS A 84 19.80 -19.33 -7.33
CA LYS A 84 18.97 -18.75 -6.26
C LYS A 84 19.74 -17.69 -5.46
N GLU A 85 20.94 -18.00 -5.00
CA GLU A 85 21.75 -17.06 -4.20
C GLU A 85 22.18 -15.85 -5.03
N SER A 86 22.56 -16.03 -6.30
CA SER A 86 22.88 -14.91 -7.20
C SER A 86 21.69 -13.97 -7.38
N LYS A 87 20.48 -14.52 -7.57
CA LYS A 87 19.26 -13.70 -7.71
C LYS A 87 18.92 -12.94 -6.43
N LYS A 88 19.11 -13.56 -5.25
CA LYS A 88 18.96 -12.87 -3.95
C LYS A 88 19.94 -11.69 -3.83
N GLU A 89 21.19 -11.87 -4.25
CA GLU A 89 22.18 -10.80 -4.24
C GLU A 89 21.78 -9.64 -5.18
N ILE A 90 21.25 -9.95 -6.36
CA ILE A 90 20.74 -8.93 -7.30
C ILE A 90 19.63 -8.09 -6.65
N ILE A 91 18.61 -8.74 -6.06
CA ILE A 91 17.49 -8.06 -5.40
C ILE A 91 18.02 -7.16 -4.25
N LEU A 92 18.99 -7.66 -3.48
CA LEU A 92 19.60 -6.89 -2.39
C LEU A 92 20.38 -5.67 -2.91
N ASN A 93 21.11 -5.82 -4.01
CA ASN A 93 21.85 -4.72 -4.61
C ASN A 93 20.92 -3.66 -5.21
N GLU A 94 19.79 -4.07 -5.80
CA GLU A 94 18.74 -3.15 -6.26
C GLU A 94 18.18 -2.30 -5.11
N LEU A 95 17.93 -2.90 -3.94
CA LEU A 95 17.53 -2.17 -2.75
C LEU A 95 18.59 -1.13 -2.32
N LYS A 96 19.87 -1.52 -2.30
CA LYS A 96 20.96 -0.62 -1.94
C LYS A 96 21.05 0.56 -2.90
N ILE A 97 20.93 0.31 -4.21
CA ILE A 97 20.87 1.37 -5.22
C ILE A 97 19.68 2.31 -4.98
N ARG A 98 18.51 1.75 -4.64
CA ARG A 98 17.31 2.53 -4.31
C ARG A 98 17.53 3.44 -3.10
N ILE A 99 18.18 2.94 -2.05
CA ILE A 99 18.54 3.73 -0.86
C ILE A 99 19.44 4.91 -1.25
N GLU A 100 20.47 4.68 -2.06
CA GLU A 100 21.37 5.74 -2.52
C GLU A 100 20.64 6.80 -3.36
N GLN A 101 19.76 6.39 -4.27
CA GLN A 101 18.92 7.31 -5.05
C GLN A 101 18.06 8.20 -4.15
N VAL A 102 17.45 7.62 -3.12
CA VAL A 102 16.59 8.35 -2.18
C VAL A 102 17.41 9.32 -1.32
N LYS A 103 18.60 8.93 -0.84
CA LYS A 103 19.51 9.85 -0.14
C LYS A 103 19.88 11.05 -1.01
N LEU A 104 20.23 10.82 -2.28
CA LEU A 104 20.54 11.89 -3.24
C LEU A 104 19.33 12.84 -3.43
N ALA A 105 18.13 12.29 -3.55
CA ALA A 105 16.91 13.09 -3.65
C ALA A 105 16.68 13.98 -2.43
N TYR A 106 16.89 13.47 -1.21
CA TYR A 106 16.78 14.27 0.01
C TYR A 106 17.87 15.34 0.14
N ASN A 107 19.12 15.02 -0.23
CA ASN A 107 20.21 15.99 -0.23
C ASN A 107 19.92 17.19 -1.15
N ASN A 108 19.35 16.93 -2.33
CA ASN A 108 18.92 18.00 -3.23
C ASN A 108 17.77 18.82 -2.64
N LYS A 109 16.73 18.16 -2.10
CA LYS A 109 15.60 18.83 -1.44
C LYS A 109 16.03 19.67 -0.22
N LEU A 110 17.02 19.22 0.54
CA LEU A 110 17.59 19.98 1.66
C LEU A 110 18.31 21.24 1.17
N ARG A 111 19.10 21.15 0.11
CA ARG A 111 19.75 22.34 -0.47
C ARG A 111 18.73 23.36 -0.96
N GLU A 112 17.69 22.91 -1.66
CA GLU A 112 16.61 23.77 -2.17
C GLU A 112 15.83 24.44 -1.03
N ILE A 113 15.51 23.70 0.04
CA ILE A 113 14.72 24.26 1.15
C ILE A 113 15.54 25.25 1.97
N GLU A 114 16.84 25.06 2.11
CA GLU A 114 17.72 26.00 2.81
C GLU A 114 17.83 27.34 2.06
N VAL A 115 17.98 27.30 0.73
CA VAL A 115 17.93 28.51 -0.11
C VAL A 115 16.57 29.20 0.03
N SER A 116 15.47 28.43 0.00
CA SER A 116 14.12 28.97 0.14
C SER A 116 13.89 29.63 1.50
N ILE A 117 14.35 29.02 2.60
CA ILE A 117 14.29 29.59 3.94
C ILE A 117 15.04 30.93 3.98
N SER A 118 16.27 30.98 3.49
CA SER A 118 17.08 32.21 3.49
C SER A 118 16.39 33.36 2.75
N ASN A 119 15.85 33.09 1.55
CA ASN A 119 15.15 34.09 0.75
C ASN A 119 13.89 34.62 1.45
N ILE A 120 13.09 33.74 2.05
CA ILE A 120 11.83 34.07 2.72
C ILE A 120 12.08 34.84 4.04
N GLU A 121 13.15 34.52 4.75
CA GLU A 121 13.57 35.25 5.96
C GLU A 121 14.03 36.67 5.64
N GLN A 122 14.80 36.86 4.57
CA GLN A 122 15.19 38.19 4.10
C GLN A 122 13.99 39.07 3.74
N GLN A 123 12.89 38.47 3.29
CA GLN A 123 11.62 39.15 2.99
C GLN A 123 10.76 39.39 4.25
N GLY A 124 11.18 38.92 5.42
CA GLY A 124 10.43 39.08 6.68
C GLY A 124 9.18 38.21 6.79
N LEU A 125 9.03 37.18 5.96
CA LEU A 125 7.85 36.30 5.93
C LEU A 125 7.97 35.17 6.97
N ILE A 126 7.81 35.53 8.25
CA ILE A 126 8.09 34.66 9.40
C ILE A 126 7.29 33.35 9.36
N ASN A 127 5.99 33.40 9.07
CA ASN A 127 5.11 32.21 9.06
C ASN A 127 5.55 31.20 7.99
N THR A 128 5.89 31.69 6.79
CA THR A 128 6.37 30.85 5.69
C THR A 128 7.74 30.25 6.02
N SER A 129 8.65 31.02 6.62
CA SER A 129 9.95 30.50 7.08
C SER A 129 9.75 29.37 8.11
N ALA A 130 8.85 29.55 9.08
CA ALA A 130 8.55 28.52 10.07
C ALA A 130 8.04 27.21 9.44
N GLN A 131 7.14 27.29 8.45
CA GLN A 131 6.66 26.12 7.72
C GLN A 131 7.78 25.40 6.95
N LEU A 132 8.65 26.15 6.27
CA LEU A 132 9.79 25.58 5.55
C LEU A 132 10.79 24.92 6.49
N LYS A 133 11.05 25.51 7.66
CA LYS A 133 11.90 24.90 8.70
C LYS A 133 11.31 23.61 9.23
N ALA A 134 10.00 23.54 9.47
CA ALA A 134 9.33 22.32 9.88
C ALA A 134 9.47 21.22 8.80
N LYS A 135 9.27 21.57 7.52
CA LYS A 135 9.46 20.64 6.40
C LYS A 135 10.91 20.17 6.26
N ARG A 136 11.89 21.06 6.49
CA ARG A 136 13.32 20.71 6.54
C ARG A 136 13.59 19.69 7.65
N GLN A 137 12.98 19.87 8.81
CA GLN A 137 13.10 18.92 9.92
C GLN A 137 12.55 17.54 9.55
N THR A 138 11.39 17.46 8.89
CA THR A 138 10.86 16.20 8.36
C THR A 138 11.83 15.51 7.39
N PHE A 139 12.51 16.26 6.52
CA PHE A 139 13.52 15.68 5.62
C PHE A 139 14.72 15.11 6.38
N LEU A 140 15.17 15.76 7.44
CA LEU A 140 16.26 15.26 8.28
C LEU A 140 15.86 13.96 9.00
N GLU A 141 14.65 13.92 9.56
CA GLU A 141 14.10 12.72 10.20
C GLU A 141 14.02 11.53 9.22
N HIS A 142 13.60 11.80 7.98
CA HIS A 142 13.57 10.78 6.93
C HIS A 142 14.97 10.28 6.58
N ILE A 143 15.97 11.16 6.47
CA ILE A 143 17.37 10.76 6.25
C ILE A 143 17.87 9.86 7.38
N ASP A 144 17.59 10.22 8.64
CA ASP A 144 18.03 9.42 9.77
C ASP A 144 17.35 8.05 9.78
N LYS A 145 16.07 7.97 9.39
CA LYS A 145 15.39 6.69 9.18
C LYS A 145 16.01 5.87 8.06
N ILE A 146 16.42 6.50 6.97
CA ILE A 146 17.09 5.81 5.86
C ILE A 146 18.44 5.22 6.30
N LYS A 147 19.20 5.94 7.12
CA LYS A 147 20.45 5.43 7.71
C LYS A 147 20.19 4.23 8.64
N GLU A 148 19.14 4.28 9.44
CA GLU A 148 18.71 3.15 10.28
C GLU A 148 18.41 1.92 9.41
N ILE A 149 17.61 2.09 8.36
CA ILE A 149 17.27 1.01 7.42
C ILE A 149 18.52 0.40 6.80
N GLU A 150 19.43 1.24 6.29
CA GLU A 150 20.69 0.80 5.70
C GLU A 150 21.56 0.02 6.70
N SER A 151 21.67 0.52 7.94
CA SER A 151 22.42 -0.18 8.98
C SER A 151 21.79 -1.54 9.31
N SER A 152 20.46 -1.61 9.42
CA SER A 152 19.74 -2.86 9.63
C SER A 152 19.96 -3.86 8.50
N ILE A 153 19.95 -3.41 7.23
CA ILE A 153 20.23 -4.25 6.06
C ILE A 153 21.65 -4.81 6.13
N ASN A 154 22.64 -3.99 6.49
CA ASN A 154 24.04 -4.42 6.60
C ASN A 154 24.26 -5.42 7.74
N LEU A 155 23.44 -5.35 8.80
CA LEU A 155 23.43 -6.32 9.90
C LEU A 155 22.63 -7.60 9.58
N GLY A 156 21.94 -7.65 8.44
CA GLY A 156 21.10 -8.79 8.05
C GLY A 156 19.78 -8.86 8.81
N ASP A 157 19.24 -7.73 9.26
CA ASP A 157 17.93 -7.68 9.92
C ASP A 157 16.82 -8.07 8.92
N LYS A 158 16.10 -9.14 9.26
CA LYS A 158 15.04 -9.71 8.42
C LYS A 158 13.91 -8.75 8.12
N LYS A 159 13.67 -7.76 8.99
CA LYS A 159 12.57 -6.79 8.81
C LYS A 159 12.62 -6.07 7.46
N PHE A 160 13.81 -5.79 6.95
CA PHE A 160 14.01 -5.08 5.68
C PHE A 160 14.44 -5.99 4.53
N LEU A 161 14.36 -7.32 4.73
CA LEU A 161 14.73 -8.34 3.75
C LEU A 161 13.53 -9.20 3.33
N THR A 162 12.30 -8.73 3.57
CA THR A 162 11.06 -9.45 3.25
C THR A 162 10.93 -9.83 1.78
N MET A 163 11.44 -9.01 0.87
CA MET A 163 11.50 -9.30 -0.56
C MET A 163 12.41 -10.51 -0.86
N ILE A 164 13.55 -10.63 -0.17
CA ILE A 164 14.44 -11.80 -0.27
C ILE A 164 13.75 -13.05 0.27
N ASP A 165 13.08 -12.94 1.42
CA ASP A 165 12.34 -14.04 2.02
C ASP A 165 11.18 -14.52 1.12
N SER A 166 10.49 -13.58 0.45
CA SER A 166 9.42 -13.91 -0.50
C SER A 166 9.94 -14.67 -1.71
N TYR A 167 11.06 -14.21 -2.30
CA TYR A 167 11.72 -14.88 -3.41
C TYR A 167 12.16 -16.30 -3.03
N GLU A 168 12.83 -16.45 -1.88
CA GLU A 168 13.31 -17.75 -1.41
C GLU A 168 12.15 -18.73 -1.18
N ARG A 169 11.04 -18.25 -0.61
CA ARG A 169 9.83 -19.07 -0.44
C ARG A 169 9.26 -19.52 -1.79
N GLY A 170 9.18 -18.62 -2.76
CA GLY A 170 8.74 -18.91 -4.12
C GLY A 170 9.59 -20.00 -4.77
N PHE A 171 10.91 -19.84 -4.69
CA PHE A 171 11.88 -20.79 -5.22
C PHE A 171 11.70 -22.18 -4.60
N LEU A 172 11.58 -22.26 -3.28
CA LEU A 172 11.35 -23.54 -2.58
C LEU A 172 10.03 -24.20 -2.99
N LYS A 173 8.95 -23.42 -3.17
CA LYS A 173 7.68 -23.93 -3.72
C LYS A 173 7.86 -24.51 -5.12
N GLY A 174 8.63 -23.83 -5.96
CA GLY A 174 8.91 -24.32 -7.31
C GLY A 174 9.72 -25.61 -7.31
N VAL A 175 10.77 -25.70 -6.48
CA VAL A 175 11.54 -26.94 -6.30
C VAL A 175 10.61 -28.08 -5.87
N ALA A 176 9.78 -27.87 -4.86
CA ALA A 176 8.84 -28.89 -4.37
C ALA A 176 7.87 -29.35 -5.47
N ALA A 177 7.29 -28.40 -6.22
CA ALA A 177 6.35 -28.71 -7.29
C ALA A 177 6.99 -29.50 -8.45
N ARG A 178 8.24 -29.21 -8.82
CA ARG A 178 8.98 -30.00 -9.82
C ARG A 178 9.26 -31.41 -9.34
N THR A 179 9.70 -31.56 -8.09
CA THR A 179 10.01 -32.87 -7.50
C THR A 179 8.76 -33.75 -7.41
N ILE A 180 7.61 -33.21 -6.99
CA ILE A 180 6.34 -33.96 -6.95
C ILE A 180 5.95 -34.44 -8.35
N LYS A 181 5.97 -33.53 -9.35
CA LYS A 181 5.65 -33.90 -10.74
C LYS A 181 6.57 -35.00 -11.28
N PHE A 182 7.85 -34.97 -10.92
CA PHE A 182 8.80 -36.01 -11.32
C PHE A 182 8.40 -37.38 -10.76
N PHE A 183 8.08 -37.47 -9.47
CA PHE A 183 7.63 -38.71 -8.85
C PHE A 183 6.29 -39.22 -9.41
N ASP A 184 5.34 -38.33 -9.70
CA ASP A 184 4.04 -38.70 -10.30
C ASP A 184 4.21 -39.31 -11.71
N ILE A 185 5.16 -38.79 -12.50
CA ILE A 185 5.49 -39.35 -13.81
C ILE A 185 6.15 -40.73 -13.67
N GLU A 186 7.07 -40.90 -12.73
CA GLU A 186 7.72 -42.20 -12.49
C GLU A 186 6.71 -43.26 -12.06
N ASN A 187 5.82 -42.96 -11.10
CA ASN A 187 4.82 -43.90 -10.62
C ASN A 187 3.84 -44.34 -11.71
N ASN A 188 3.33 -43.39 -12.52
CA ASN A 188 2.44 -43.70 -13.63
C ASN A 188 3.11 -44.50 -14.76
N SER A 189 4.44 -44.42 -14.89
CA SER A 189 5.19 -45.18 -15.89
C SER A 189 5.46 -46.64 -15.46
N GLN A 190 5.43 -46.92 -14.14
CA GLN A 190 5.63 -48.28 -13.60
C GLN A 190 4.33 -49.09 -13.56
N GLU A 191 3.15 -48.45 -13.50
CA GLU A 191 1.85 -49.14 -13.52
C GLU A 191 1.40 -49.59 -14.93
N GLN A 192 2.11 -49.19 -15.99
CA GLN A 192 1.80 -49.53 -17.38
C GLN A 192 2.67 -50.66 -17.97
N ASN A 193 3.53 -51.29 -17.16
CA ASN A 193 4.32 -52.49 -17.51
C ASN A 193 3.96 -53.68 -16.61
#